data_AF-A0A9R1PPG7-F1
#
_entry.id   AF-A0A9R1PPG7-F1
#
_cell.length_a   1.000
_cell.length_b   1.000
_cell.length_c   1.000
_cell.angle_alpha   90.00
_cell.angle_beta   90.00
_cell.angle_gamma   90.00
#
_symmetry.space_group_name_H-M   'P 1'
#
loop_
_entity.id
_entity.type
_entity.pdbx_description
1 polymer ?
#
loop_
_entity_poly.entity_id
_entity_poly.type
_entity_poly.pdbx_seq_one_letter_code
_entity_poly.pdbx_strand_id
1 'polypeptide(L)'
;MLRRRLADTSTKIGVGANRADVGSSMLQKYGQIDPCDAFRREKLACNRVASGKSAKIGVAILDDGMQHRSLLRDVEIVMVNGLTPWGNTHFIPRGPMREPLSALTRADIVVIHHADLACEAQLETIARTVQDSGTTCSVFFSKLAPSHVFEVHQPLQRLSLNVLDGMIVLCVSAIGCPDAFIHTVREVPFSLTLPLSRPF
;
A
#
# COMPACT_ATOMS: atom_id res chain seq x y z
N MET A 1 -2.43 8.06 -8.67
CA MET A 1 -1.46 6.94 -8.53
C MET A 1 -2.08 5.57 -8.85
N LEU A 2 -3.10 5.11 -8.12
CA LEU A 2 -3.72 3.78 -8.32
C LEU A 2 -4.22 3.54 -9.75
N ARG A 3 -4.91 4.51 -10.37
CA ARG A 3 -5.37 4.42 -11.77
C ARG A 3 -4.27 4.06 -12.75
N ARG A 4 -3.06 4.57 -12.53
CA ARG A 4 -1.90 4.29 -13.38
C ARG A 4 -1.38 2.87 -13.18
N ARG A 5 -1.32 2.38 -11.93
CA ARG A 5 -0.80 1.04 -11.62
C ARG A 5 -1.76 -0.09 -12.01
N LEU A 6 -3.05 0.21 -12.08
CA LEU A 6 -4.11 -0.75 -12.32
C LEU A 6 -4.82 -0.52 -13.66
N ALA A 7 -4.20 0.24 -14.58
CA ALA A 7 -4.79 0.56 -15.88
C ALA A 7 -4.99 -0.68 -16.75
N ASP A 8 -4.06 -1.64 -16.67
CA ASP A 8 -4.07 -2.88 -17.46
C ASP A 8 -4.83 -4.02 -16.78
N THR A 9 -5.54 -3.75 -15.68
CA THR A 9 -6.27 -4.77 -14.93
C THR A 9 -7.78 -4.57 -15.06
N SER A 10 -8.56 -5.56 -14.62
CA SER A 10 -10.02 -5.45 -14.53
C SER A 10 -10.51 -4.60 -13.35
N THR A 11 -9.60 -3.94 -12.62
CA THR A 11 -9.93 -3.22 -11.38
C THR A 11 -10.83 -2.02 -11.64
N LYS A 12 -11.85 -1.85 -10.80
CA LYS A 12 -12.74 -0.67 -10.79
C LYS A 12 -12.29 0.28 -9.68
N ILE A 13 -12.04 1.54 -10.02
CA ILE A 13 -11.49 2.53 -9.06
C ILE A 13 -12.52 3.60 -8.77
N GLY A 14 -12.92 3.69 -7.50
CA GLY A 14 -13.78 4.76 -6.97
C GLY A 14 -12.98 5.81 -6.24
N VAL A 15 -13.38 7.07 -6.39
CA VAL A 15 -12.72 8.21 -5.75
C VAL A 15 -13.80 9.11 -5.18
N GLY A 16 -13.70 9.44 -3.90
CA GLY A 16 -14.61 10.35 -3.20
C GLY A 16 -14.32 10.39 -1.71
N ALA A 17 -14.67 11.49 -1.04
CA ALA A 17 -14.38 11.69 0.37
C ALA A 17 -15.11 10.69 1.28
N ASN A 18 -16.36 10.35 0.95
CA ASN A 18 -17.10 9.30 1.64
C ASN A 18 -16.87 7.95 0.95
N ARG A 19 -16.00 7.14 1.56
CA ARG A 19 -15.63 5.82 1.04
C ARG A 19 -16.80 4.85 1.00
N ALA A 20 -17.76 4.97 1.94
CA ALA A 20 -18.92 4.10 2.01
C ALA A 20 -19.90 4.36 0.87
N ASP A 21 -20.16 5.63 0.56
CA ASP A 21 -21.04 6.03 -0.55
C ASP A 21 -20.43 5.61 -1.89
N VAL A 22 -19.11 5.82 -2.05
CA VAL A 22 -18.38 5.38 -3.24
C VAL A 22 -18.45 3.86 -3.39
N GLY A 23 -18.20 3.10 -2.32
CA GLY A 23 -18.29 1.64 -2.33
C GLY A 23 -19.68 1.17 -2.72
N SER A 24 -20.72 1.73 -2.09
CA SER A 24 -22.12 1.41 -2.38
C SER A 24 -22.50 1.69 -3.84
N SER A 25 -22.12 2.86 -4.36
CA SER A 25 -22.37 3.22 -5.77
C SER A 25 -21.66 2.27 -6.73
N MET A 26 -20.44 1.84 -6.41
CA MET A 26 -19.69 0.88 -7.22
C MET A 26 -20.32 -0.51 -7.23
N LEU A 27 -20.78 -0.99 -6.08
CA LEU A 27 -21.47 -2.28 -5.97
C LEU A 27 -22.82 -2.25 -6.70
N GLN A 28 -23.58 -1.15 -6.61
CA GLN A 28 -24.81 -0.98 -7.38
C GLN A 28 -24.56 -0.96 -8.89
N LYS A 29 -23.50 -0.26 -9.33
CA LYS A 29 -23.17 -0.11 -10.75
C LYS A 29 -22.64 -1.40 -11.39
N TYR A 30 -21.79 -2.13 -10.69
CA TYR A 30 -21.06 -3.28 -11.26
C TYR A 30 -21.56 -4.63 -10.75
N GLY A 31 -22.38 -4.65 -9.70
CA GLY A 31 -22.82 -5.86 -9.01
C GLY A 31 -21.71 -6.48 -8.16
N GLN A 32 -22.10 -7.39 -7.27
CA GLN A 32 -21.18 -8.18 -6.43
C GLN A 32 -21.26 -9.66 -6.80
N ILE A 33 -20.15 -10.38 -6.65
CA ILE A 33 -20.12 -11.84 -6.68
C ILE A 33 -20.62 -12.33 -5.31
N ASP A 34 -21.63 -13.19 -5.31
CA ASP A 34 -22.03 -13.90 -4.09
C ASP A 34 -20.89 -14.86 -3.69
N PRO A 35 -20.34 -14.77 -2.46
CA PRO A 35 -19.32 -15.69 -1.98
C PRO A 35 -19.69 -17.16 -2.18
N CYS A 36 -20.98 -17.51 -2.07
CA CYS A 36 -21.48 -18.87 -2.29
C CYS A 36 -21.41 -19.32 -3.77
N ASP A 37 -21.46 -18.39 -4.73
CA ASP A 37 -21.33 -18.67 -6.15
C ASP A 37 -19.85 -18.78 -6.58
N ALA A 38 -18.94 -18.07 -5.90
CA ALA A 38 -17.50 -18.10 -6.19
C ALA A 38 -16.90 -19.50 -5.95
N PHE A 39 -17.25 -20.13 -4.83
CA PHE A 39 -16.82 -21.50 -4.49
C PHE A 39 -17.30 -22.57 -5.48
N ARG A 40 -18.47 -22.39 -6.13
CA ARG A 40 -18.96 -23.34 -7.14
C ARG A 40 -18.20 -23.22 -8.47
N ARG A 41 -17.67 -22.04 -8.79
CA ARG A 41 -16.96 -21.79 -10.06
C ARG A 41 -15.54 -22.34 -10.05
N GLU A 42 -14.89 -22.46 -8.90
CA GLU A 42 -13.52 -23.00 -8.81
C GLU A 42 -13.45 -24.47 -9.28
N LYS A 43 -14.55 -25.23 -9.16
CA LYS A 43 -14.64 -26.60 -9.67
C LYS A 43 -14.82 -26.69 -11.21
N LEU A 44 -15.08 -25.56 -11.89
CA LEU A 44 -15.55 -25.49 -13.28
C LEU A 44 -15.00 -24.27 -14.04
N ALA A 45 -13.70 -23.93 -13.97
CA ALA A 45 -13.06 -23.11 -15.02
C ALA A 45 -11.54 -22.96 -14.85
N CYS A 46 -10.78 -23.92 -15.40
CA CYS A 46 -9.66 -23.54 -16.25
C CYS A 46 -10.26 -23.19 -17.62
N ASN A 47 -9.95 -22.00 -18.15
CA ASN A 47 -10.48 -21.39 -19.39
C ASN A 47 -11.78 -20.59 -19.24
N ARG A 48 -11.65 -19.26 -19.20
CA ARG A 48 -12.10 -18.35 -20.28
C ARG A 48 -11.95 -16.89 -19.86
N VAL A 49 -11.14 -16.16 -20.62
CA VAL A 49 -11.19 -14.70 -20.74
C VAL A 49 -12.57 -14.35 -21.30
N ALA A 50 -13.51 -13.99 -20.42
CA ALA A 50 -14.79 -13.43 -20.83
C ALA A 50 -14.63 -11.91 -20.99
N SER A 51 -14.16 -11.52 -22.17
CA SER A 51 -14.31 -10.16 -22.69
C SER A 51 -15.82 -9.92 -22.95
N GLY A 52 -16.42 -8.90 -22.33
CA GLY A 52 -17.71 -8.35 -22.80
C GLY A 52 -18.88 -8.16 -21.81
N LYS A 53 -18.77 -8.54 -20.53
CA LYS A 53 -19.75 -8.12 -19.50
C LYS A 53 -19.01 -7.45 -18.35
N SER A 54 -19.54 -6.34 -17.82
CA SER A 54 -18.93 -5.68 -16.66
C SER A 54 -18.70 -6.71 -15.55
N ALA A 55 -17.42 -7.01 -15.29
CA ALA A 55 -17.06 -7.99 -14.27
C ALA A 55 -17.63 -7.53 -12.93
N LYS A 56 -18.41 -8.41 -12.29
CA LYS A 56 -18.92 -8.19 -10.93
C LYS A 56 -17.74 -8.04 -9.96
N ILE A 57 -17.94 -7.26 -8.91
CA ILE A 57 -16.93 -7.03 -7.88
C ILE A 57 -16.89 -8.26 -6.96
N GLY A 58 -15.74 -8.93 -6.88
CA GLY A 58 -15.51 -10.03 -5.93
C GLY A 58 -14.88 -9.60 -4.62
N VAL A 59 -14.00 -8.60 -4.66
CA VAL A 59 -13.28 -8.07 -3.50
C VAL A 59 -13.21 -6.55 -3.62
N ALA A 60 -13.38 -5.85 -2.50
CA ALA A 60 -13.14 -4.42 -2.38
C ALA A 60 -11.92 -4.18 -1.49
N ILE A 61 -11.06 -3.25 -1.91
CA ILE A 61 -9.90 -2.80 -1.11
C ILE A 61 -10.11 -1.33 -0.81
N LEU A 62 -10.06 -0.99 0.48
CA LEU A 62 -10.19 0.38 0.92
C LEU A 62 -8.81 0.95 1.29
N ASP A 63 -8.30 1.80 0.41
CA ASP A 63 -7.06 2.56 0.66
C ASP A 63 -7.30 3.65 1.72
N ASP A 64 -6.45 3.70 2.74
CA ASP A 64 -6.60 4.56 3.93
C ASP A 64 -7.98 4.41 4.63
N GLY A 65 -8.41 3.16 4.83
CA GLY A 65 -9.74 2.83 5.35
C GLY A 65 -9.92 2.79 6.85
N MET A 66 -8.84 2.74 7.63
CA MET A 66 -8.89 2.35 9.04
C MET A 66 -9.84 3.23 9.87
N GLN A 67 -9.85 4.54 9.62
CA GLN A 67 -10.69 5.52 10.32
C GLN A 67 -12.18 5.50 9.89
N HIS A 68 -12.51 4.87 8.75
CA HIS A 68 -13.89 4.73 8.27
C HIS A 68 -14.62 3.61 9.02
N ARG A 69 -14.97 3.87 10.29
CA ARG A 69 -15.57 2.88 11.20
C ARG A 69 -16.98 2.43 10.81
N SER A 70 -17.70 3.22 10.02
CA SER A 70 -19.04 2.87 9.54
C SER A 70 -19.05 1.74 8.51
N LEU A 71 -17.88 1.34 8.00
CA LEU A 71 -17.73 0.26 7.05
C LEU A 71 -17.36 -1.05 7.76
N LEU A 72 -18.27 -2.02 7.66
CA LEU A 72 -17.96 -3.41 7.98
C LEU A 72 -16.90 -3.92 7.00
N ARG A 73 -15.96 -4.69 7.53
CA ARG A 73 -14.80 -5.23 6.81
C ARG A 73 -14.58 -6.65 7.26
N ASP A 74 -14.26 -7.52 6.31
CA ASP A 74 -13.94 -8.92 6.60
C ASP A 74 -12.49 -9.08 7.10
N VAL A 75 -11.60 -8.18 6.66
CA VAL A 75 -10.17 -8.15 7.03
C VAL A 75 -9.69 -6.70 7.13
N GLU A 76 -9.05 -6.35 8.24
CA GLU A 76 -8.33 -5.09 8.45
C GLU A 76 -6.81 -5.30 8.41
N ILE A 77 -6.15 -4.62 7.48
CA ILE A 77 -4.68 -4.61 7.37
C ILE A 77 -4.17 -3.23 7.78
N VAL A 78 -3.41 -3.17 8.86
CA VAL A 78 -2.83 -1.92 9.37
C VAL A 78 -1.36 -1.84 9.00
N MET A 79 -0.97 -0.74 8.34
CA MET A 79 0.43 -0.44 8.07
C MET A 79 1.06 0.37 9.22
N VAL A 80 2.21 -0.08 9.72
CA VAL A 80 3.03 0.64 10.70
C VAL A 80 4.35 1.02 10.05
N ASN A 81 4.77 2.28 10.18
CA ASN A 81 6.08 2.70 9.66
C ASN A 81 7.20 2.16 10.57
N GLY A 82 8.05 1.30 10.04
CA GLY A 82 9.18 0.71 10.76
C GLY A 82 10.20 1.71 11.24
N LEU A 83 10.33 2.88 10.60
CA LEU A 83 11.29 3.93 10.96
C LEU A 83 10.75 4.88 12.04
N THR A 84 9.46 5.20 11.98
CA THR A 84 8.81 6.19 12.85
C THR A 84 7.39 5.73 13.25
N PRO A 85 7.26 4.57 13.93
CA PRO A 85 5.98 3.87 14.10
C PRO A 85 4.92 4.73 14.79
N TRP A 86 5.33 5.44 15.84
CA TRP A 86 4.43 6.23 16.71
C TRP A 86 4.69 7.74 16.64
N GLY A 87 5.54 8.19 15.70
CA GLY A 87 5.94 9.58 15.55
C GLY A 87 6.45 10.19 16.87
N ASN A 88 5.82 11.30 17.28
CA ASN A 88 6.13 11.98 18.54
C ASN A 88 5.13 11.66 19.67
N THR A 89 4.37 10.56 19.55
CA THR A 89 3.33 10.09 20.49
C THR A 89 2.16 11.04 20.74
N HIS A 90 2.04 12.13 19.98
CA HIS A 90 0.91 13.05 20.07
C HIS A 90 -0.06 12.85 18.90
N PHE A 91 -1.34 13.15 19.17
CA PHE A 91 -2.35 13.25 18.13
C PHE A 91 -2.23 14.54 17.34
N ILE A 92 -2.83 14.57 16.15
CA ILE A 92 -3.04 15.80 15.41
C ILE A 92 -3.72 16.88 16.28
N PRO A 93 -3.31 18.17 16.19
CA PRO A 93 -2.27 18.71 15.32
C PRO A 93 -0.84 18.63 15.89
N ARG A 94 -0.67 18.22 17.15
CA ARG A 94 0.64 18.20 17.83
C ARG A 94 1.56 17.08 17.32
N GLY A 95 0.99 16.03 16.74
CA GLY A 95 1.73 14.89 16.22
C GLY A 95 1.01 14.17 15.08
N PRO A 96 1.64 13.15 14.48
CA PRO A 96 1.12 12.46 13.30
C PRO A 96 0.07 11.40 13.61
N MET A 97 -0.14 11.03 14.88
CA MET A 97 -1.09 9.98 15.21
C MET A 97 -2.53 10.44 14.95
N ARG A 98 -3.32 9.59 14.30
CA ARG A 98 -4.74 9.82 14.01
C ARG A 98 -5.67 9.14 15.03
N GLU A 99 -5.20 8.07 15.65
CA GLU A 99 -5.94 7.25 16.61
C GLU A 99 -5.00 6.70 17.70
N PRO A 100 -5.48 6.38 18.91
CA PRO A 100 -4.66 5.77 19.97
C PRO A 100 -4.17 4.37 19.58
N LEU A 101 -3.11 3.87 20.24
CA LEU A 101 -2.60 2.50 20.01
C LEU A 101 -3.63 1.41 20.24
N SER A 102 -4.63 1.64 21.11
CA SER A 102 -5.75 0.71 21.31
C SER A 102 -6.58 0.48 20.04
N ALA A 103 -6.46 1.34 19.02
CA ALA A 103 -7.08 1.12 17.72
C ALA A 103 -6.51 -0.10 16.95
N LEU A 104 -5.30 -0.54 17.30
CA LEU A 104 -4.66 -1.75 16.73
C LEU A 104 -5.42 -3.04 17.09
N THR A 105 -6.26 -3.03 18.11
CA THR A 105 -7.17 -4.16 18.44
C THR A 105 -8.11 -4.53 17.29
N ARG A 106 -8.32 -3.62 16.33
CA ARG A 106 -9.14 -3.86 15.13
C ARG A 106 -8.36 -4.48 13.97
N ALA A 107 -7.04 -4.57 14.06
CA ALA A 107 -6.21 -5.12 13.00
C ALA A 107 -6.28 -6.65 13.03
N ASP A 108 -6.52 -7.27 11.87
CA ASP A 108 -6.36 -8.71 11.67
C ASP A 108 -4.92 -9.02 11.21
N ILE A 109 -4.29 -8.05 10.54
CA ILE A 109 -2.92 -8.13 10.04
C ILE A 109 -2.23 -6.79 10.29
N VAL A 110 -1.00 -6.83 10.81
CA VAL A 110 -0.12 -5.66 10.87
C VAL A 110 1.05 -5.86 9.92
N VAL A 111 1.31 -4.86 9.08
CA VAL A 111 2.45 -4.84 8.16
C VAL A 111 3.40 -3.72 8.58
N ILE A 112 4.60 -4.07 9.00
CA ILE A 112 5.66 -3.13 9.30
C ILE A 112 6.36 -2.76 7.99
N HIS A 113 6.21 -1.50 7.58
CA HIS A 113 6.78 -0.91 6.38
C HIS A 113 8.20 -0.40 6.61
N HIS A 114 9.04 -0.39 5.58
CA HIS A 114 10.47 -0.04 5.71
C HIS A 114 11.22 -0.90 6.74
N ALA A 115 10.80 -2.16 6.88
CA ALA A 115 11.39 -3.04 7.89
C ALA A 115 12.88 -3.30 7.62
N ASP A 116 13.27 -3.30 6.35
CA ASP A 116 14.66 -3.45 5.88
C ASP A 116 15.56 -2.25 6.21
N LEU A 117 14.98 -1.11 6.59
CA LEU A 117 15.70 0.10 6.98
C LEU A 117 15.73 0.30 8.51
N ALA A 118 15.00 -0.54 9.26
CA ALA A 118 14.95 -0.50 10.72
C ALA A 118 15.90 -1.54 11.32
N CYS A 119 16.48 -1.24 12.48
CA CYS A 119 17.27 -2.23 13.21
C CYS A 119 16.36 -3.28 13.86
N GLU A 120 16.89 -4.48 14.09
CA GLU A 120 16.15 -5.60 14.68
C GLU A 120 15.51 -5.25 16.02
N ALA A 121 16.23 -4.55 16.90
CA ALA A 121 15.71 -4.08 18.19
C ALA A 121 14.49 -3.14 18.04
N GLN A 122 14.46 -2.31 17.00
CA GLN A 122 13.33 -1.42 16.72
C GLN A 122 12.12 -2.23 16.22
N LEU A 123 12.35 -3.20 15.33
CA LEU A 123 11.29 -4.10 14.85
C LEU A 123 10.68 -4.92 15.98
N GLU A 124 11.52 -5.45 16.88
CA GLU A 124 11.04 -6.15 18.09
C GLU A 124 10.20 -5.25 18.98
N THR A 125 10.63 -4.00 19.19
CA THR A 125 9.88 -3.02 20.00
C THR A 125 8.52 -2.71 19.38
N ILE A 126 8.46 -2.55 18.05
CA ILE A 126 7.20 -2.35 17.33
C ILE A 126 6.30 -3.58 17.48
N ALA A 127 6.83 -4.78 17.24
CA ALA A 127 6.08 -6.02 17.35
C ALA A 127 5.52 -6.24 18.76
N ARG A 128 6.30 -5.95 19.80
CA ARG A 128 5.84 -5.99 21.20
C ARG A 128 4.74 -4.98 21.46
N THR A 129 4.91 -3.73 21.01
CA THR A 129 3.88 -2.69 21.16
C THR A 129 2.55 -3.09 20.50
N VAL A 130 2.63 -3.75 19.34
CA VAL A 130 1.45 -4.30 18.66
C VAL A 130 0.82 -5.40 19.52
N GLN A 131 1.59 -6.37 20.02
CA GLN A 131 1.07 -7.44 20.89
C GLN A 131 0.43 -6.88 22.18
N ASP A 132 1.09 -5.92 22.82
CA ASP A 132 0.64 -5.28 24.06
C ASP A 132 -0.65 -4.45 23.87
N SER A 133 -0.97 -4.06 22.64
CA SER A 133 -2.24 -3.39 22.34
C SER A 133 -3.47 -4.29 22.50
N GLY A 134 -3.27 -5.61 22.71
CA GLY A 134 -4.32 -6.60 22.88
C GLY A 134 -4.82 -7.21 21.56
N THR A 135 -4.09 -7.00 20.45
CA THR A 135 -4.37 -7.70 19.18
C THR A 135 -3.63 -9.04 19.13
N THR A 136 -4.32 -10.07 18.63
CA THR A 136 -3.74 -11.40 18.34
C THR A 136 -3.41 -11.56 16.85
N CYS A 137 -3.20 -10.45 16.15
CA CYS A 137 -2.96 -10.41 14.71
C CYS A 137 -1.59 -10.95 14.30
N SER A 138 -1.49 -11.36 13.04
CA SER A 138 -0.21 -11.71 12.42
C SER A 138 0.57 -10.45 12.03
N VAL A 139 1.86 -10.43 12.35
CA VAL A 139 2.78 -9.33 11.99
C VAL A 139 3.64 -9.76 10.82
N PHE A 140 3.65 -8.94 9.76
CA PHE A 140 4.49 -9.13 8.58
C PHE A 140 5.42 -7.94 8.38
N PHE A 141 6.51 -8.17 7.66
CA PHE A 141 7.48 -7.14 7.28
C PHE A 141 7.39 -6.88 5.78
N SER A 142 7.55 -5.63 5.38
CA SER A 142 7.62 -5.26 3.96
C SER A 142 8.88 -4.44 3.65
N LYS A 143 9.46 -4.73 2.49
CA LYS A 143 10.55 -3.98 1.85
C LYS A 143 10.07 -3.43 0.52
N LEU A 144 10.48 -2.22 0.18
CA LEU A 144 10.32 -1.69 -1.19
C LEU A 144 11.57 -2.03 -2.00
N ALA A 145 11.38 -2.68 -3.14
CA ALA A 145 12.46 -2.97 -4.08
C ALA A 145 12.16 -2.30 -5.43
N PRO A 146 13.13 -1.59 -6.03
CA PRO A 146 12.99 -1.05 -7.37
C PRO A 146 12.97 -2.21 -8.36
N SER A 147 12.08 -2.13 -9.36
CA SER A 147 11.94 -3.20 -10.37
C SER A 147 12.10 -2.70 -11.80
N HIS A 148 11.67 -1.47 -12.07
CA HIS A 148 11.74 -0.86 -13.40
C HIS A 148 11.64 0.66 -13.28
N VAL A 149 12.08 1.36 -14.32
CA VAL A 149 11.78 2.77 -14.55
C VAL A 149 10.78 2.91 -15.70
N PHE A 150 10.16 4.07 -15.83
CA PHE A 150 9.24 4.36 -16.94
C PHE A 150 9.25 5.86 -17.22
N GLU A 151 8.95 6.23 -18.46
CA GLU A 151 8.76 7.63 -18.82
C GLU A 151 7.42 8.14 -18.29
N VAL A 152 7.39 9.37 -17.78
CA VAL A 152 6.17 9.97 -17.20
C VAL A 152 5.01 9.99 -18.20
N HIS A 153 5.31 10.22 -19.49
CA HIS A 153 4.33 10.23 -20.57
C HIS A 153 3.90 8.83 -21.02
N GLN A 154 4.69 7.79 -20.71
CA GLN A 154 4.43 6.40 -21.10
C GLN A 154 4.54 5.45 -19.89
N PRO A 155 3.66 5.59 -18.88
CA PRO A 155 3.83 4.89 -17.61
C PRO A 155 3.62 3.37 -17.65
N LEU A 156 3.04 2.87 -18.74
CA LEU A 156 2.86 1.43 -18.97
C LEU A 156 4.10 0.80 -19.60
N GLN A 157 4.99 1.61 -20.19
CA GLN A 157 6.24 1.16 -20.75
C GLN A 157 7.28 1.02 -19.64
N ARG A 158 7.51 -0.22 -19.21
CA ARG A 158 8.47 -0.55 -18.16
C ARG A 158 9.84 -0.81 -18.77
N LEU A 159 10.81 0.01 -18.39
CA LEU A 159 12.21 -0.12 -18.77
C LEU A 159 12.99 -0.80 -17.63
N SER A 160 13.91 -1.69 -18.00
CA SER A 160 14.82 -2.30 -17.03
C SER A 160 15.66 -1.23 -16.31
N LEU A 161 16.07 -1.51 -15.08
CA LEU A 161 16.95 -0.61 -14.31
C LEU A 161 18.30 -0.40 -15.00
N ASN A 162 18.77 -1.39 -15.77
CA ASN A 162 20.05 -1.34 -16.50
C ASN A 162 20.10 -0.24 -17.56
N VAL A 163 18.96 0.35 -17.95
CA VAL A 163 18.94 1.51 -18.85
C VAL A 163 19.69 2.71 -18.24
N LEU A 164 19.87 2.73 -16.92
CA LEU A 164 20.58 3.78 -16.18
C LEU A 164 22.09 3.52 -16.05
N ASP A 165 22.60 2.40 -16.55
CA ASP A 165 24.01 2.03 -16.40
C ASP A 165 24.92 3.05 -17.08
N GLY A 166 25.89 3.57 -16.34
CA GLY A 166 26.83 4.60 -16.81
C GLY A 166 26.21 6.00 -16.99
N MET A 167 24.95 6.21 -16.60
CA MET A 167 24.29 7.51 -16.65
C MET A 167 24.50 8.30 -15.35
N ILE A 168 24.64 9.62 -15.47
CA ILE A 168 24.49 10.53 -14.33
C ILE A 168 23.00 10.79 -14.15
N VAL A 169 22.43 10.27 -13.07
CA VAL A 169 21.00 10.41 -12.76
C VAL A 169 20.78 11.41 -11.64
N LEU A 170 20.09 12.52 -11.95
CA LEU A 170 19.58 13.43 -10.93
C LEU A 170 18.30 12.86 -10.31
N CYS A 171 18.32 12.63 -9.01
CA CYS A 171 17.17 12.10 -8.27
C CYS A 171 16.45 13.21 -7.50
N VAL A 172 15.13 13.32 -7.71
CA VAL A 172 14.25 14.28 -7.03
C VAL A 172 13.09 13.52 -6.41
N SER A 173 12.70 13.87 -5.18
CA SER A 173 11.61 13.22 -4.46
C SER A 173 10.74 14.23 -3.72
N ALA A 174 9.44 13.97 -3.68
CA ALA A 174 8.42 14.74 -2.97
C ALA A 174 7.47 13.78 -2.22
N ILE A 175 8.06 12.89 -1.42
CA ILE A 175 7.36 11.87 -0.63
C ILE A 175 7.56 12.11 0.87
N GLY A 176 6.69 11.52 1.70
CA GLY A 176 6.73 11.71 3.16
C GLY A 176 7.95 11.14 3.89
N CYS A 177 8.73 10.27 3.24
CA CYS A 177 9.99 9.72 3.77
C CYS A 177 11.09 9.74 2.69
N PRO A 178 11.76 10.88 2.48
CA PRO A 178 12.76 11.02 1.41
C PRO A 178 13.99 10.12 1.63
N ASP A 179 14.35 9.83 2.88
CA ASP A 179 15.51 8.97 3.20
C ASP A 179 15.33 7.54 2.68
N ALA A 180 14.12 6.97 2.81
CA ALA A 180 13.82 5.65 2.25
C ALA A 180 14.01 5.61 0.72
N PHE A 181 13.66 6.70 0.03
CA PHE A 181 13.93 6.82 -1.40
C PHE A 181 15.43 6.88 -1.71
N ILE A 182 16.20 7.67 -0.96
CA ILE A 182 17.66 7.77 -1.15
C ILE A 182 18.31 6.39 -0.96
N HIS A 183 17.92 5.65 0.08
CA HIS A 183 18.39 4.28 0.31
C HIS A 183 18.02 3.35 -0.85
N THR A 184 16.76 3.38 -1.29
CA THR A 184 16.28 2.55 -2.41
C THR A 184 17.09 2.80 -3.68
N VAL A 185 17.37 4.07 -4.01
CA VAL A 185 18.12 4.43 -5.21
C VAL A 185 19.57 3.98 -5.12
N ARG A 186 20.22 4.09 -3.94
CA ARG A 186 21.59 3.62 -3.71
C ARG A 186 21.76 2.11 -3.85
N GLU A 187 20.70 1.33 -3.60
CA GLU A 187 20.71 -0.12 -3.83
C GLU A 187 20.65 -0.49 -5.31
N VAL A 188 20.29 0.45 -6.20
CA VAL A 188 20.29 0.17 -7.65
C VAL A 188 21.73 0.27 -8.18
N PRO A 189 22.24 -0.73 -8.91
CA PRO A 189 23.64 -0.80 -9.32
C PRO A 189 23.97 0.13 -10.51
N PHE A 190 23.79 1.45 -10.39
CA PHE A 190 24.28 2.44 -11.36
C PHE A 190 24.98 3.64 -10.69
N SER A 191 25.81 4.36 -11.43
CA SER A 191 26.63 5.47 -10.91
C SER A 191 25.77 6.68 -10.49
N LEU A 192 25.54 6.85 -9.19
CA LEU A 192 24.80 8.00 -8.65
C LEU A 192 25.70 9.24 -8.48
N THR A 193 25.21 10.38 -8.95
CA THR A 193 25.74 11.69 -8.52
C THR A 193 24.74 12.33 -7.54
N LEU A 194 25.27 12.76 -6.40
CA LEU A 194 24.63 13.12 -5.13
C LEU A 194 23.19 13.69 -5.15
N PRO A 195 22.32 13.33 -4.19
CA PRO A 195 21.01 13.93 -4.04
C PRO A 195 21.10 15.41 -3.61
N LEU A 196 20.41 16.29 -4.32
CA LEU A 196 20.13 17.65 -3.87
C LEU A 196 18.91 17.63 -2.94
N SER A 197 19.11 17.27 -1.67
CA SER A 197 18.10 17.50 -0.64
C SER A 197 18.20 18.96 -0.18
N ARG A 198 17.31 19.83 -0.65
CA ARG A 198 17.04 21.11 0.04
C ARG A 198 15.85 20.92 0.97
N PRO A 199 15.98 21.18 2.28
CA PRO A 199 14.80 21.32 3.12
C PRO A 199 13.97 22.50 2.62
N PHE A 200 12.65 22.31 2.48
CA PHE A 200 11.69 23.40 2.42
C PHE A 200 11.28 23.77 3.83
#